data_AF-A0A8S3J1Q5-F1
#
_entry.id   AF-A0A8S3J1Q5-F1
#
_cell.length_a   1.000
_cell.length_b   1.000
_cell.length_c   1.000
_cell.angle_alpha   90.00
_cell.angle_beta   90.00
_cell.angle_gamma   90.00
#
_symmetry.space_group_name_H-M   'P 1'
#
loop_
_entity.id
_entity.type
_entity.pdbx_description
1 polymer ?
#
loop_
_entity_poly.entity_id
_entity_poly.type
_entity_poly.pdbx_seq_one_letter_code
_entity_poly.pdbx_strand_id
1 'polypeptide(L)'
;MRRFQVVLSTTINLETPLLAVSENMFVHNNSKHGRRTRRLDAIDGGASVSDSDMESLIPTPIIKHIQPNEGWIIGGQVVLILG
;
A
#
# COMPACT_ATOMS: atom_id res chain seq x y z
N MET A 1 -0.94 15.48 17.02
CA MET A 1 -1.58 14.14 17.09
C MET A 1 -1.74 13.77 18.55
N ARG A 2 -2.96 13.55 19.02
CA ARG A 2 -3.19 13.11 20.40
C ARG A 2 -2.58 11.73 20.59
N ARG A 3 -1.87 11.53 21.70
CA ARG A 3 -1.32 10.24 22.15
C ARG A 3 -1.83 9.98 23.57
N PHE A 4 -1.85 8.72 23.96
CA PHE A 4 -2.30 8.27 25.27
C PHE A 4 -1.14 7.57 25.98
N GLN A 5 -1.16 7.58 27.30
CA GLN A 5 -0.26 6.79 28.13
C GLN A 5 -1.10 5.94 29.07
N VAL A 6 -0.61 4.76 29.41
CA VAL A 6 -1.19 3.95 30.48
C VAL A 6 -0.53 4.36 31.78
N VAL A 7 -1.35 4.61 32.79
CA VAL A 7 -0.90 4.92 34.15
C VAL A 7 -1.24 3.76 35.06
N LEU A 8 -0.27 3.36 35.90
CA LEU A 8 -0.47 2.43 36.99
C LEU A 8 -0.51 3.20 38.31
N SER A 9 -1.59 3.02 39.07
CA SER A 9 -1.81 3.64 40.38
C SER A 9 -2.59 2.70 41.29
N THR A 10 -2.43 2.84 42.60
CA THR A 10 -3.25 2.17 43.61
C THR A 10 -4.55 2.91 43.89
N THR A 11 -4.71 4.14 43.37
CA THR A 11 -5.90 4.97 43.54
C THR A 11 -6.40 5.50 42.20
N ILE A 12 -7.66 5.94 42.14
CA ILE A 12 -8.24 6.53 40.93
C ILE A 12 -7.75 7.96 40.67
N ASN A 13 -7.17 8.64 41.67
CA ASN A 13 -6.70 10.01 41.53
C ASN A 13 -5.30 10.06 40.92
N LEU A 14 -5.19 10.71 39.76
CA LEU A 14 -3.95 10.83 38.98
C LEU A 14 -3.02 11.96 39.48
N GLU A 15 -3.46 12.77 40.43
CA GLU A 15 -2.65 13.82 41.07
C GLU A 15 -1.74 13.26 42.20
N THR A 16 -1.90 11.99 42.54
CA THR A 16 -1.08 11.29 43.53
C THR A 16 0.15 10.64 42.89
N PRO A 17 1.19 10.27 43.66
CA PRO A 17 2.34 9.56 43.12
C PRO A 17 1.93 8.29 42.37
N LEU A 18 2.26 8.24 41.08
CA LEU A 18 1.97 7.11 40.20
C LEU A 18 3.05 6.03 40.37
N LEU A 19 2.67 4.76 40.20
CA LEU A 19 3.64 3.66 40.25
C LEU A 19 4.49 3.59 38.99
N ALA A 20 3.86 3.82 37.83
CA ALA A 20 4.53 3.85 36.54
C ALA A 20 3.65 4.57 35.50
N VAL A 21 4.31 5.07 34.46
CA VAL A 21 3.68 5.66 33.28
C VAL A 21 4.34 5.05 32.04
N SER A 22 3.55 4.57 31.09
CA SER A 22 4.07 3.98 29.86
C SER A 22 4.66 5.03 28.91
N GLU A 23 5.36 4.57 27.87
CA GLU A 23 5.59 5.39 26.70
C GLU A 23 4.28 5.79 26.00
N ASN A 24 4.39 6.72 25.06
CA ASN A 24 3.26 7.22 24.29
C ASN A 24 2.69 6.16 23.35
N MET A 25 1.40 5.88 23.48
CA MET A 25 0.62 5.07 22.56
C MET A 25 -0.18 5.95 21.60
N PHE A 26 -0.13 5.62 20.32
CA PHE A 26 -0.98 6.24 19.31
C PHE A 26 -2.10 5.26 18.94
N VAL A 27 -3.33 5.54 19.40
CA VAL A 27 -4.48 4.68 19.17
C VAL A 27 -5.16 5.08 17.86
N HIS A 28 -5.35 4.12 16.95
CA HIS A 28 -6.00 4.32 15.67
C HIS A 28 -6.68 3.03 15.21
N ASN A 29 -7.74 3.14 14.41
CA ASN A 29 -8.34 2.01 13.69
C ASN A 29 -8.03 2.12 12.19
N ASN A 30 -6.75 1.98 11.84
CA ASN A 30 -6.26 2.11 10.47
C ASN A 30 -5.37 0.90 10.15
N SER A 31 -5.86 0.00 9.31
CA SER A 31 -5.12 -1.19 8.86
C SER A 31 -3.85 -0.86 8.04
N LYS A 32 -3.68 0.40 7.63
CA LYS A 32 -2.54 0.90 6.87
C LYS A 32 -1.56 1.71 7.72
N HIS A 33 -1.74 1.80 9.04
CA HIS A 33 -0.79 2.52 9.88
C HIS A 33 0.62 1.94 9.73
N GLY A 34 1.62 2.81 9.58
CA GLY A 34 3.00 2.42 9.32
C GLY A 34 3.30 1.97 7.88
N ARG A 35 2.29 1.74 7.03
CA ARG A 35 2.54 1.44 5.60
C ARG A 35 2.94 2.71 4.86
N ARG A 36 4.01 2.61 4.08
CA ARG A 36 4.37 3.63 3.09
C ARG A 36 3.33 3.61 1.97
N THR A 37 2.97 4.79 1.46
CA THR A 37 2.01 4.92 0.35
C THR A 37 2.53 4.15 -0.86
N ARG A 38 1.67 3.29 -1.44
CA ARG A 38 1.99 2.65 -2.72
C ARG A 38 1.74 3.64 -3.86
N ARG A 39 2.74 3.91 -4.71
CA ARG A 39 2.54 4.69 -5.94
C ARG A 39 1.58 3.91 -6.86
N LEU A 40 0.52 4.57 -7.30
CA LEU A 40 -0.52 4.02 -8.17
C LEU A 40 -0.25 4.40 -9.64
N ASP A 41 0.98 4.25 -10.11
CA ASP A 41 1.29 4.53 -11.52
C ASP A 41 1.02 3.25 -12.33
N ALA A 42 -0.03 3.30 -13.17
CA ALA A 42 -0.53 2.17 -13.96
C ALA A 42 0.46 1.70 -15.05
N ILE A 43 1.48 2.49 -15.37
CA ILE A 43 2.55 2.17 -16.33
C ILE A 43 3.78 1.56 -15.64
N ASP A 44 4.00 1.87 -14.35
CA ASP A 44 5.18 1.45 -13.59
C ASP A 44 4.89 0.22 -12.70
N GLY A 45 3.82 -0.51 -13.01
CA GLY A 45 3.56 -1.81 -12.39
C GLY A 45 3.47 -1.77 -10.87
N GLY A 46 2.89 -0.72 -10.25
CA GLY A 46 2.44 -0.74 -8.85
C GLY A 46 3.39 -1.37 -7.81
N ALA A 47 4.71 -1.33 -8.03
CA ALA A 47 5.72 -1.91 -7.16
C ALA A 47 6.50 -0.79 -6.45
N SER A 48 5.81 -0.06 -5.58
CA SER A 48 6.50 0.51 -4.42
C SER A 48 6.16 -0.36 -3.22
N VAL A 49 6.86 -1.49 -3.14
CA VAL A 49 6.89 -2.36 -1.97
C VAL A 49 7.84 -1.72 -0.96
N SER A 50 7.39 -1.51 0.27
CA SER A 50 8.31 -1.38 1.39
C SER A 50 8.79 -2.79 1.75
N ASP A 51 10.07 -3.04 1.44
CA ASP A 51 11.07 -3.91 2.08
C ASP A 51 10.50 -5.21 2.71
N SER A 52 10.65 -6.42 2.16
CA SER A 52 11.95 -7.00 1.78
C SER A 52 11.94 -8.06 0.68
N ASP A 53 10.81 -8.66 0.26
CA ASP A 53 10.86 -9.82 -0.68
C ASP A 53 9.60 -9.92 -1.55
N MET A 54 9.37 -8.94 -2.43
CA MET A 54 8.19 -8.97 -3.29
C MET A 54 8.41 -8.20 -4.60
N GLU A 55 9.51 -8.51 -5.28
CA GLU A 55 9.87 -7.92 -6.58
C GLU A 55 9.00 -8.44 -7.75
N SER A 56 7.88 -9.13 -7.48
CA SER A 56 7.06 -9.79 -8.51
C SER A 56 5.59 -9.90 -8.10
N LEU A 57 4.82 -8.81 -8.18
CA LEU A 57 3.36 -8.90 -8.01
C LEU A 57 2.53 -8.32 -9.16
N ILE A 58 3.13 -7.60 -10.11
CA ILE A 58 2.43 -7.19 -11.32
C ILE A 58 3.33 -7.52 -12.50
N PRO A 59 3.01 -8.56 -13.29
CA PRO A 59 3.79 -8.88 -14.48
C PRO A 59 3.68 -7.72 -15.48
N THR A 60 4.81 -7.32 -16.06
CA THR A 60 4.85 -6.38 -17.19
C THR A 60 3.85 -6.85 -18.25
N PRO A 61 2.99 -5.97 -18.80
CA PRO A 61 2.06 -6.39 -19.84
C PRO A 61 2.86 -6.94 -21.02
N ILE A 62 2.51 -8.15 -21.46
CA ILE A 62 3.15 -8.84 -22.59
C ILE A 62 2.11 -8.93 -23.68
N ILE A 63 2.50 -8.71 -24.94
CA ILE A 63 1.64 -9.05 -26.08
C ILE A 63 1.96 -10.49 -26.44
N LYS A 64 0.94 -11.36 -26.42
CA LYS A 64 1.06 -12.77 -26.81
C LYS A 64 0.60 -13.01 -28.24
N HIS A 65 -0.36 -12.22 -28.73
CA HIS A 65 -0.91 -12.43 -30.06
C HIS A 65 -1.59 -11.17 -30.60
N ILE A 66 -1.54 -10.99 -31.92
CA ILE A 66 -2.19 -9.89 -32.64
C ILE A 66 -2.96 -10.51 -33.81
N GLN A 67 -4.26 -10.20 -33.92
CA GLN A 67 -5.09 -10.72 -35.00
C GLN A 67 -6.06 -9.68 -35.58
N PRO A 68 -6.09 -9.50 -36.90
CA PRO A 68 -5.16 -10.08 -37.89
C PRO A 68 -3.74 -9.50 -37.75
N ASN A 69 -2.73 -10.26 -38.19
CA ASN A 69 -1.32 -9.88 -38.12
C ASN A 69 -0.83 -9.14 -39.39
N GLU A 70 -1.72 -8.86 -40.33
CA GLU A 70 -1.48 -8.11 -41.56
C GLU A 70 -2.72 -7.31 -41.98
N GLY A 71 -2.52 -6.29 -42.81
CA GLY A 71 -3.58 -5.40 -43.29
C GLY A 71 -3.09 -4.40 -44.34
N TRP A 72 -4.04 -3.72 -44.99
CA TRP A 72 -3.74 -2.68 -45.97
C TRP A 72 -3.26 -1.39 -45.32
N ILE A 73 -2.38 -0.64 -46.00
CA ILE A 73 -1.82 0.65 -45.52
C ILE A 73 -2.87 1.75 -45.34
N ILE A 74 -4.09 1.56 -45.83
CA ILE A 74 -5.19 2.51 -45.70
C ILE A 74 -5.73 2.62 -44.26
N GLY A 75 -5.44 1.63 -43.40
CA GLY A 75 -5.92 1.58 -42.03
C GLY A 75 -7.42 1.29 -41.92
N GLY A 76 -8.01 1.50 -40.74
CA GLY A 76 -9.43 1.27 -40.47
C GLY A 76 -9.82 -0.19 -40.17
N GLN A 77 -8.87 -1.11 -40.23
CA GLN A 77 -9.07 -2.51 -39.84
C GLN A 77 -9.05 -2.65 -38.32
N VAL A 78 -10.04 -3.37 -37.77
CA VAL A 78 -10.08 -3.70 -36.34
C VAL A 78 -9.05 -4.79 -36.05
N VAL A 79 -8.22 -4.58 -35.04
CA VAL A 79 -7.17 -5.52 -34.61
C VAL A 79 -7.39 -5.89 -33.15
N LEU A 80 -7.34 -7.18 -32.85
CA LEU A 80 -7.37 -7.75 -31.51
C LEU A 80 -5.94 -7.95 -31.02
N ILE A 81 -5.59 -7.33 -29.88
CA ILE A 81 -4.31 -7.53 -29.20
C ILE A 81 -4.59 -8.35 -27.93
N LEU A 82 -4.00 -9.54 -27.87
CA LEU A 82 -4.07 -10.43 -26.72
C LEU A 82 -2.75 -10.35 -25.95
N GLY A 83 -2.83 -10.18 -24.63
CA GLY A 83 -1.67 -10.17 -23.73
C GLY A 83 -1.77 -11.15 -22.57
#